data_AF-A0A4Q2R7J6-F1
#
_entry.id   AF-A0A4Q2R7J6-F1
#
_cell.length_a   1.000
_cell.length_b   1.000
_cell.length_c   1.000
_cell.angle_alpha   90.00
_cell.angle_beta   90.00
_cell.angle_gamma   90.00
#
_symmetry.space_group_name_H-M   'P 1'
#
loop_
_entity.id
_entity.type
_entity.pdbx_description
1 polymer ?
#
loop_
_entity_poly.entity_id
_entity_poly.type
_entity_poly.pdbx_seq_one_letter_code
_entity_poly.pdbx_strand_id
1 'polypeptide(L)'
;MLAALPREAFPDVQQQGSTLSVRYRIDHWMFNDAAGRSAFDRNAAQIVPDLFARFPLVDTVGIEADAATVDIRGHKGRAVAASVEFSRRTAAGIRWEAIDTASIEQLADAAWYGRGFERTP
;
A
#
# COMPACT_ATOMS: atom_id res chain seq x y z
N MET A 1 15.57 -15.28 8.75
CA MET A 1 15.28 -14.38 9.88
C MET A 1 14.43 -13.25 9.32
N LEU A 2 13.11 -13.41 9.31
CA LEU A 2 12.18 -12.39 8.83
C LEU A 2 12.25 -11.23 9.82
N ALA A 3 12.76 -10.08 9.37
CA ALA A 3 12.65 -8.86 10.14
C ALA A 3 11.16 -8.64 10.39
N ALA A 4 10.75 -8.79 11.64
CA ALA A 4 9.42 -8.38 12.06
C ALA A 4 9.29 -6.92 11.67
N LEU A 5 8.43 -6.63 10.70
CA LEU A 5 8.01 -5.26 10.42
C LEU A 5 7.63 -4.67 11.79
N PRO A 6 8.26 -3.55 12.21
CA PRO A 6 8.07 -3.05 13.55
C PRO A 6 6.57 -2.84 13.78
N ARG A 7 6.05 -3.33 14.91
CA ARG A 7 4.64 -3.17 15.33
C ARG A 7 4.16 -1.71 15.33
N GLU A 8 5.06 -0.76 15.16
CA GLU A 8 4.83 0.69 15.04
C GLU A 8 4.56 1.17 13.61
N ALA A 9 4.66 0.32 12.58
CA ALA A 9 4.58 0.74 11.17
C ALA A 9 3.17 0.73 10.53
N PHE A 10 2.15 0.16 11.19
CA PHE A 10 0.78 0.10 10.66
C PHE A 10 -0.22 0.66 11.68
N PRO A 11 -0.42 1.98 11.71
CA PRO A 11 -1.20 2.62 12.77
C PRO A 11 -2.70 2.27 12.75
N ASP A 12 -3.25 1.80 11.63
CA ASP A 12 -4.67 1.42 11.54
C ASP A 12 -4.85 0.15 10.71
N VAL A 13 -5.11 -0.97 11.38
CA VAL A 13 -5.59 -2.22 10.76
C VAL A 13 -7.06 -2.36 11.09
N GLN A 14 -7.93 -2.32 10.08
CA GLN A 14 -9.37 -2.49 10.24
C GLN A 14 -9.82 -3.75 9.53
N GLN A 15 -10.51 -4.63 10.24
CA GLN A 15 -11.13 -5.80 9.65
C GLN A 15 -12.65 -5.59 9.57
N GLN A 16 -13.21 -5.71 8.37
CA GLN A 16 -14.64 -5.66 8.13
C GLN A 16 -15.06 -6.92 7.37
N GLY A 17 -15.69 -7.86 8.07
CA GLY A 17 -16.00 -9.18 7.51
C GLY A 17 -14.73 -9.93 7.11
N SER A 18 -14.64 -10.34 5.84
CA SER A 18 -13.46 -11.00 5.27
C SER A 18 -12.48 -10.04 4.58
N THR A 19 -12.66 -8.72 4.72
CA THR A 19 -11.73 -7.70 4.23
C THR A 19 -10.88 -7.16 5.37
N LEU A 20 -9.56 -7.09 5.13
CA LEU A 20 -8.58 -6.49 6.03
C LEU A 20 -7.95 -5.28 5.34
N SER A 21 -8.17 -4.09 5.89
CA SER A 21 -7.59 -2.85 5.38
C SER A 21 -6.47 -2.37 6.29
N VAL A 22 -5.33 -2.04 5.71
CA VAL A 22 -4.18 -1.48 6.39
C VAL A 22 -3.89 -0.09 5.86
N ARG A 23 -3.84 0.88 6.77
CA ARG A 23 -3.50 2.26 6.43
C ARG A 23 -2.21 2.68 7.10
N TYR A 24 -1.30 3.25 6.33
CA TYR A 24 -0.04 3.76 6.84
C TYR A 24 0.34 5.10 6.19
N ARG A 25 1.38 5.73 6.71
CA ARG A 25 1.84 7.04 6.26
C ARG A 25 3.07 6.92 5.36
N ILE A 26 3.07 7.65 4.26
CA ILE A 26 4.28 7.96 3.47
C ILE A 26 4.69 9.41 3.76
N ASP A 27 6.00 9.64 3.88
CA ASP A 27 6.51 10.98 4.14
C ASP A 27 6.33 11.92 2.94
N HIS A 28 6.05 13.19 3.25
CA HIS A 28 5.73 14.24 2.27
C HIS A 28 6.82 14.45 1.20
N TRP A 29 8.09 14.22 1.53
CA TRP A 29 9.20 14.35 0.57
C TRP A 29 9.17 13.28 -0.54
N MET A 30 8.42 12.18 -0.33
CA MET A 30 8.26 11.12 -1.31
C MET A 30 7.05 11.35 -2.24
N PHE A 31 6.19 12.32 -1.96
CA PHE A 31 4.93 12.56 -2.68
C PHE A 31 5.12 13.13 -4.10
N ASN A 32 6.31 13.66 -4.42
CA ASN A 32 6.58 14.40 -5.65
C ASN A 32 7.43 13.62 -6.67
N ASP A 33 7.68 12.32 -6.46
CA ASP A 33 8.63 11.58 -7.28
C ASP A 33 8.26 10.10 -7.42
N ALA A 34 8.76 9.45 -8.48
CA ALA A 34 8.69 8.00 -8.69
C ALA A 34 9.15 7.19 -7.46
N ALA A 35 9.92 7.81 -6.56
CA ALA A 35 10.34 7.28 -5.28
C ALA A 35 9.15 6.94 -4.34
N GLY A 36 8.10 7.78 -4.27
CA GLY A 36 6.93 7.53 -3.44
C GLY A 36 6.15 6.31 -3.91
N ARG A 37 5.91 6.22 -5.22
CA ARG A 37 5.28 5.04 -5.84
C ARG A 37 6.12 3.79 -5.63
N SER A 38 7.43 3.86 -5.87
CA SER A 38 8.33 2.72 -5.67
C SER A 38 8.40 2.27 -4.21
N ALA A 39 8.25 3.19 -3.25
CA ALA A 39 8.16 2.84 -1.84
C ALA A 39 6.81 2.19 -1.50
N PHE A 40 5.71 2.73 -2.04
CA PHE A 40 4.39 2.13 -1.88
C PHE A 40 4.34 0.71 -2.46
N ASP A 41 4.80 0.51 -3.69
CA ASP A 41 4.82 -0.78 -4.36
C ASP A 41 5.65 -1.81 -3.57
N ARG A 42 6.84 -1.42 -3.09
CA ARG A 42 7.67 -2.30 -2.25
C ARG A 42 7.01 -2.65 -0.92
N ASN A 43 6.37 -1.68 -0.27
CA ASN A 43 5.67 -1.93 0.97
C ASN A 43 4.49 -2.88 0.73
N ALA A 44 3.67 -2.65 -0.30
CA ALA A 44 2.57 -3.53 -0.66
C ALA A 44 3.06 -4.96 -0.94
N ALA A 45 4.17 -5.11 -1.68
CA ALA A 45 4.78 -6.40 -1.99
C ALA A 45 5.20 -7.20 -0.74
N GLN A 46 5.53 -6.52 0.35
CA GLN A 46 5.90 -7.16 1.62
C GLN A 46 4.68 -7.41 2.52
N ILE A 47 3.75 -6.46 2.58
CA ILE A 47 2.63 -6.46 3.51
C ILE A 47 1.55 -7.45 3.08
N VAL A 48 1.13 -7.42 1.80
CA VAL A 48 0.03 -8.25 1.30
C VAL A 48 0.23 -9.75 1.59
N PRO A 49 1.37 -10.37 1.22
CA PRO A 49 1.57 -11.79 1.50
C PRO A 49 1.67 -12.10 3.00
N ASP A 50 2.28 -11.22 3.80
CA ASP A 50 2.38 -11.38 5.26
C ASP A 50 0.99 -11.33 5.92
N LEU A 51 0.11 -10.45 5.48
CA LEU A 51 -1.26 -10.36 5.97
C LEU A 51 -2.08 -11.61 5.62
N PHE A 52 -2.02 -12.09 4.38
CA PHE A 52 -2.73 -13.32 4.00
C PHE A 52 -2.21 -14.57 4.74
N ALA A 53 -0.93 -14.59 5.10
CA ALA A 53 -0.33 -15.65 5.92
C ALA A 53 -0.80 -15.58 7.38
N ARG A 54 -0.91 -14.37 7.97
CA ARG A 54 -1.33 -14.17 9.36
C ARG A 54 -2.84 -14.32 9.56
N PHE A 55 -3.63 -13.97 8.56
CA PHE A 55 -5.09 -13.96 8.63
C PHE A 55 -5.68 -14.93 7.59
N PRO A 56 -5.72 -16.25 7.86
CA PRO A 56 -6.11 -17.26 6.88
C PRO A 56 -7.60 -17.20 6.46
N LEU A 57 -8.44 -16.53 7.25
CA LEU A 57 -9.88 -16.37 6.99
C LEU A 57 -10.22 -15.07 6.23
N VAL A 58 -9.23 -14.21 5.96
CA VAL A 58 -9.41 -12.99 5.17
C VAL A 58 -9.39 -13.35 3.68
N ASP A 59 -10.37 -12.85 2.94
CA ASP A 59 -10.49 -13.02 1.49
C ASP A 59 -9.84 -11.88 0.73
N THR A 60 -9.82 -10.68 1.33
CA THR A 60 -9.35 -9.44 0.67
C THR A 60 -8.45 -8.64 1.60
N VAL A 61 -7.32 -8.17 1.08
CA VAL A 61 -6.41 -7.25 1.75
C VAL A 61 -6.37 -5.94 0.97
N GLY A 62 -6.72 -4.84 1.63
CA GLY A 62 -6.56 -3.48 1.15
C GLY A 62 -5.39 -2.79 1.83
N ILE A 63 -4.61 -2.03 1.08
CA ILE A 63 -3.53 -1.20 1.60
C ILE A 63 -3.72 0.23 1.12
N GLU A 64 -3.76 1.17 2.05
CA GLU A 64 -3.82 2.61 1.78
C GLU A 64 -2.57 3.30 2.34
N ALA A 65 -2.00 4.20 1.56
CA ALA A 65 -0.97 5.11 2.02
C ALA A 65 -1.50 6.54 2.05
N ASP A 66 -1.38 7.19 3.20
CA ASP A 66 -1.64 8.61 3.35
C ASP A 66 -0.38 9.43 3.13
N ALA A 67 -0.55 10.57 2.48
CA ALA A 67 0.45 11.61 2.45
C ALA A 67 -0.02 12.85 3.21
N ALA A 68 0.92 13.54 3.84
CA ALA A 68 0.67 14.87 4.36
C ALA A 68 0.46 15.84 3.19
N THR A 69 -0.61 16.61 3.24
CA THR A 69 -0.94 17.62 2.23
C THR A 69 -0.88 19.01 2.87
N VAL A 70 -0.65 20.04 2.06
CA VAL A 70 -0.80 21.43 2.48
C VAL A 70 -1.74 22.11 1.50
N ASP A 71 -2.84 22.67 2.00
CA ASP A 71 -3.77 23.40 1.15
C ASP A 71 -3.21 24.79 0.74
N ILE A 72 -3.87 25.46 -0.20
CA ILE A 72 -3.48 26.79 -0.68
C ILE A 72 -3.49 27.88 0.42
N ARG A 73 -4.10 27.59 1.58
CA ARG A 73 -4.17 28.48 2.75
C ARG A 73 -3.12 28.12 3.81
N GLY A 74 -2.25 27.14 3.54
CA GLY A 74 -1.19 26.70 4.43
C GLY A 74 -1.64 25.70 5.51
N HIS A 75 -2.86 25.18 5.45
CA HIS A 75 -3.32 24.17 6.41
C HIS A 75 -2.77 22.79 6.04
N LYS A 76 -2.19 22.13 7.05
CA LYS A 76 -1.71 20.76 6.94
C LYS A 76 -2.89 19.79 7.04
N GLY A 77 -3.05 18.97 6.02
CA GLY A 77 -4.03 17.90 5.96
C GLY A 77 -3.38 16.54 5.75
N ARG A 78 -4.23 15.51 5.62
CA ARG A 78 -3.85 14.19 5.15
C ARG A 78 -4.83 13.77 4.07
N ALA A 79 -4.33 13.16 3.02
CA ALA A 79 -5.15 12.55 1.99
C ALA A 79 -4.56 11.20 1.60
N VAL A 80 -5.44 10.27 1.21
CA VAL A 80 -5.01 9.01 0.60
C VAL A 80 -4.25 9.37 -0.67
N ALA A 81 -3.04 8.86 -0.77
CA ALA A 81 -2.08 9.12 -1.83
C ALA A 81 -1.99 7.95 -2.79
N ALA A 82 -2.14 6.74 -2.28
CA ALA A 82 -2.19 5.51 -3.07
C ALA A 82 -3.01 4.45 -2.32
N SER A 83 -3.68 3.59 -3.07
CA SER A 83 -4.35 2.42 -2.53
C SER A 83 -4.27 1.24 -3.50
N VAL A 84 -4.16 0.03 -2.94
CA VAL A 84 -4.22 -1.22 -3.69
C VAL A 84 -5.04 -2.26 -2.93
N GLU A 85 -5.73 -3.10 -3.67
CA GLU A 85 -6.51 -4.21 -3.13
C GLU A 85 -6.12 -5.51 -3.82
N PHE A 86 -5.99 -6.56 -3.01
CA PHE A 86 -5.76 -7.91 -3.47
C PHE A 86 -6.75 -8.85 -2.81
N SER A 87 -7.40 -9.68 -3.62
CA SER A 87 -8.04 -10.90 -3.18
C SER A 87 -6.99 -12.00 -2.94
N ARG A 88 -7.32 -12.95 -2.08
CA ARG A 88 -6.48 -14.12 -1.79
C ARG A 88 -6.16 -14.90 -3.06
N ARG A 89 -7.12 -14.99 -3.98
CA ARG A 89 -6.96 -15.69 -5.26
C ARG A 89 -5.88 -15.02 -6.11
N THR A 90 -5.98 -13.70 -6.27
CA THR A 90 -5.03 -12.91 -7.05
C THR A 90 -3.65 -12.95 -6.40
N ALA A 91 -3.58 -12.73 -5.08
CA ALA A 91 -2.33 -12.78 -4.32
C ALA A 91 -1.62 -14.14 -4.38
N ALA A 92 -2.36 -15.26 -4.43
CA ALA A 92 -1.78 -16.60 -4.54
C ALA A 92 -1.13 -16.87 -5.91
N GLY A 93 -1.52 -16.15 -6.95
CA GLY A 93 -0.93 -16.26 -8.29
C GLY A 93 0.35 -15.46 -8.49
N ILE A 94 0.72 -14.62 -7.51
CA ILE A 94 1.82 -13.67 -7.61
C ILE A 94 3.09 -14.25 -6.97
N ARG A 95 4.21 -14.11 -7.67
CA ARG A 95 5.56 -14.42 -7.15
C ARG A 95 6.13 -13.18 -6.49
N TRP A 96 5.78 -12.98 -5.22
CA TRP A 96 6.09 -11.78 -4.43
C TRP A 96 7.60 -11.50 -4.33
N GLU A 97 8.44 -12.53 -4.37
CA GLU A 97 9.89 -12.45 -4.39
C GLU A 97 10.50 -11.84 -5.67
N ALA A 98 9.71 -11.72 -6.75
CA ALA A 98 10.16 -11.21 -8.05
C ALA A 98 9.61 -9.80 -8.37
N ILE A 99 8.88 -9.16 -7.46
CA ILE A 99 8.19 -7.87 -7.69
C ILE A 99 9.10 -6.67 -7.39
N ASP A 100 10.30 -6.66 -7.96
CA ASP A 100 11.13 -5.43 -7.97
C ASP A 100 10.88 -4.60 -9.25
N THR A 101 10.27 -5.21 -10.28
CA THR A 101 10.06 -4.57 -11.60
C THR A 101 8.62 -4.58 -12.09
N ALA A 102 7.72 -5.33 -11.44
CA ALA A 102 6.29 -5.30 -11.74
C ALA A 102 5.62 -4.16 -10.97
N SER A 103 4.95 -3.24 -11.65
CA SER A 103 4.10 -2.26 -10.95
C SER A 103 2.96 -3.01 -10.28
N ILE A 104 2.89 -2.94 -8.95
CA ILE A 104 1.84 -3.55 -8.12
C ILE A 104 0.43 -3.23 -8.66
N GLU A 105 0.26 -2.03 -9.22
CA GLU A 105 -0.94 -1.60 -9.94
C GLU A 105 -1.47 -2.62 -10.97
N GLN A 106 -0.57 -3.27 -11.72
CA GLN A 106 -0.96 -4.22 -12.78
C GLN A 106 -1.35 -5.60 -12.23
N LEU A 107 -0.95 -5.89 -10.99
CA LEU A 107 -1.19 -7.17 -10.33
C LEU A 107 -2.40 -7.12 -9.39
N ALA A 108 -2.73 -5.93 -8.89
CA ALA A 108 -3.82 -5.71 -7.95
C ALA A 108 -5.19 -5.89 -8.61
N ASP A 109 -6.18 -6.33 -7.83
CA ASP A 109 -7.57 -6.40 -8.28
C ASP A 109 -8.16 -4.99 -8.44
N ALA A 110 -7.71 -4.06 -7.58
CA ALA A 110 -7.96 -2.64 -7.72
C ALA A 110 -6.74 -1.84 -7.28
N ALA A 111 -6.48 -0.73 -7.96
CA ALA A 111 -5.40 0.18 -7.62
C ALA A 111 -5.78 1.62 -7.95
N TRP A 112 -5.37 2.55 -7.10
CA TRP A 112 -5.52 3.98 -7.30
C TRP A 112 -4.27 4.71 -6.82
N TYR A 113 -3.83 5.69 -7.60
CA TYR A 113 -2.69 6.55 -7.28
C TYR A 113 -3.11 8.01 -7.47
N GLY A 114 -2.92 8.84 -6.45
CA GLY A 114 -3.20 10.26 -6.51
C GLY A 114 -2.18 11.03 -7.35
N ARG A 115 -2.55 12.26 -7.77
CA ARG A 115 -1.61 13.17 -8.46
C ARG A 115 -0.33 13.34 -7.65
N GLY A 116 0.82 13.16 -8.31
CA GLY A 116 2.16 13.10 -7.69
C GLY A 116 2.79 11.70 -7.72
N PHE A 117 1.97 10.64 -7.82
CA PHE A 117 2.40 9.26 -8.06
C PHE A 117 2.30 8.84 -9.54
N GLU A 118 1.79 9.74 -10.39
CA GLU A 118 1.64 9.56 -11.84
C GLU A 118 3.02 9.54 -12.51
N ARG A 119 3.25 8.61 -13.46
CA ARG A 119 4.48 8.65 -14.27
C ARG A 119 4.49 9.94 -15.08
N THR A 120 5.48 10.79 -14.84
CA THR A 120 5.81 11.85 -15.80
C THR A 120 6.34 11.15 -17.07
N PRO A 121 5.83 11.49 -18.27
CA PRO A 121 6.30 10.89 -19.53
C PRO A 121 7.78 11.15 -19.78
#